data_AF-A0A1X2I0B0-F1
#
_entry.id   AF-A0A1X2I0B0-F1
#
_cell.length_a   1.000
_cell.length_b   1.000
_cell.length_c   1.000
_cell.angle_alpha   90.00
_cell.angle_beta   90.00
_cell.angle_gamma   90.00
#
_symmetry.space_group_name_H-M   'P 1'
#
loop_
_entity.id
_entity.type
_entity.pdbx_description
1 polymer ?
#
loop_
_entity_poly.entity_id
_entity_poly.type
_entity_poly.pdbx_seq_one_letter_code
_entity_poly.pdbx_strand_id
1 'polypeptide(L)'
;MESFFAYSHSTASNNHQFPNQLRDIHGRVFSIGPLIHQYRLFVITLSSVQQFYFIFTNLHSLLTRFDTYAKDARFLILCPGSENQILPLLEKNSLIEDMVYWIVSANLAKQLQLYRAHDYYCGTFLLEVHANGYWQIIRQIELGEDGGMDWLTWSLISTRQESEQRAKSSVKSSQAVLDKLIRKKNVTTDRCHYRSSREQHTSLWGWSVCPLEIQHAILDQMAIPDIMRCAQTSDCGNLAMYDVIMTWLAQRLEAHCRELVHFAHLPIKSLQYHERQLSWLVFQIQPYLTASL
;
A
#
# COMPACT_ATOMS: atom_id res chain seq x y z
N MET A 1 2.52 -10.23 24.89
CA MET A 1 2.11 -9.84 23.52
C MET A 1 2.86 -8.56 23.18
N GLU A 2 4.06 -8.70 22.62
CA GLU A 2 4.89 -7.56 22.22
C GLU A 2 4.59 -7.24 20.75
N SER A 3 4.39 -5.97 20.45
CA SER A 3 4.17 -5.44 19.10
C SER A 3 5.40 -5.67 18.23
N PHE A 4 5.39 -6.76 17.45
CA PHE A 4 6.54 -7.30 16.71
C PHE A 4 6.99 -6.51 15.46
N PHE A 5 6.37 -5.37 15.15
CA PHE A 5 6.83 -4.46 14.09
C PHE A 5 6.81 -3.01 14.60
N ALA A 6 7.61 -2.74 15.63
CA ALA A 6 7.99 -1.37 15.90
C ALA A 6 8.90 -0.89 14.76
N TYR A 7 8.39 0.04 13.94
CA TYR A 7 9.15 0.74 12.91
C TYR A 7 10.28 1.53 13.57
N SER A 8 11.44 0.90 13.77
CA SER A 8 12.62 1.63 14.18
C SER A 8 13.14 2.38 12.95
N HIS A 9 12.90 3.68 12.91
CA HIS A 9 13.72 4.59 12.13
C HIS A 9 15.13 4.58 12.72
N SER A 10 15.88 3.50 12.47
CA SER A 10 17.30 3.48 12.77
C SER A 10 18.04 4.19 11.65
N THR A 11 18.72 5.27 12.03
CA THR A 11 19.69 5.99 11.23
C THR A 11 20.88 5.06 10.94
N ALA A 12 20.76 4.20 9.93
CA ALA A 12 21.88 3.40 9.45
C ALA A 12 22.45 4.08 8.20
N SER A 13 23.48 4.90 8.41
CA SER A 13 24.35 5.44 7.38
C SER A 13 25.14 4.29 6.73
N ASN A 14 24.59 3.72 5.66
CA ASN A 14 25.28 3.13 4.51
C ASN A 14 24.21 2.70 3.50
N ASN A 15 24.48 2.86 2.21
CA ASN A 15 23.53 2.61 1.11
C ASN A 15 23.06 1.14 1.06
N HIS A 16 22.08 0.77 1.87
CA HIS A 16 21.42 -0.55 1.87
C HIS A 16 20.17 -0.55 0.99
N GLN A 17 20.28 0.01 -0.22
CA GLN A 17 19.20 -0.12 -1.20
C GLN A 17 19.21 -1.52 -1.78
N PHE A 18 18.03 -2.13 -1.81
CA PHE A 18 17.78 -3.38 -2.48
C PHE A 18 17.81 -3.14 -4.01
N PRO A 19 18.35 -4.06 -4.82
CA PRO A 19 18.44 -3.86 -6.26
C PRO A 19 17.07 -3.64 -6.91
N ASN A 20 17.00 -2.70 -7.85
CA ASN A 20 15.74 -2.39 -8.54
C ASN A 20 15.32 -3.46 -9.55
N GLN A 21 16.26 -4.26 -10.04
CA GLN A 21 16.01 -5.35 -10.98
C GLN A 21 16.71 -6.61 -10.53
N LEU A 22 16.01 -7.74 -10.66
CA LEU A 22 16.55 -9.07 -10.40
C LEU A 22 16.21 -10.00 -11.55
N ARG A 23 17.04 -11.03 -11.70
CA ARG A 23 16.84 -12.14 -12.62
C ARG A 23 16.52 -13.37 -11.79
N ASP A 24 15.42 -14.06 -12.12
CA ASP A 24 15.08 -15.33 -11.51
C ASP A 24 15.87 -16.49 -12.15
N ILE A 25 15.72 -17.67 -11.57
CA ILE A 25 16.36 -18.90 -12.04
C ILE A 25 15.93 -19.33 -13.45
N HIS A 26 14.76 -18.88 -13.92
CA HIS A 26 14.27 -19.15 -15.28
C HIS A 26 14.78 -18.11 -16.29
N GLY A 27 15.62 -17.16 -15.85
CA GLY A 27 16.17 -16.10 -16.69
C GLY A 27 15.24 -14.91 -16.92
N ARG A 28 14.09 -14.85 -16.24
CA ARG A 28 13.15 -13.72 -16.32
C ARG A 28 13.69 -12.56 -15.49
N VAL A 29 13.78 -11.39 -16.10
CA VAL A 29 14.16 -10.15 -15.42
C VAL A 29 12.89 -9.42 -14.99
N PHE A 30 12.83 -9.02 -13.72
CA PHE A 30 11.68 -8.29 -13.17
C PHE A 30 12.13 -7.11 -12.32
N SER A 31 11.24 -6.11 -12.24
CA SER A 31 11.45 -4.90 -11.47
C SER A 31 10.90 -5.07 -10.05
N ILE A 32 11.71 -4.70 -9.05
CA ILE A 32 11.33 -4.75 -7.64
C ILE A 32 10.37 -3.63 -7.26
N GLY A 33 10.49 -2.46 -7.90
CA GLY A 33 9.67 -1.28 -7.60
C GLY A 33 8.15 -1.57 -7.59
N PRO A 34 7.58 -2.12 -8.67
CA PRO A 34 6.17 -2.51 -8.69
C PRO A 34 5.79 -3.50 -7.58
N LEU A 35 6.65 -4.48 -7.30
CA LEU A 35 6.39 -5.51 -6.29
C LEU A 35 6.35 -4.94 -4.87
N ILE A 36 7.26 -4.04 -4.48
CA ILE A 36 7.32 -3.47 -3.12
C ILE A 36 6.21 -2.45 -2.84
N HIS A 37 5.64 -1.86 -3.90
CA HIS A 37 4.50 -0.95 -3.78
C HIS A 37 3.17 -1.70 -3.70
N GLN A 38 3.06 -2.84 -4.38
CA GLN A 38 1.83 -3.62 -4.42
C GLN A 38 1.75 -4.66 -3.29
N TYR A 39 2.89 -5.25 -2.91
CA TYR A 39 2.96 -6.38 -2.00
C TYR A 39 3.95 -6.12 -0.86
N ARG A 40 3.87 -6.95 0.18
CA ARG A 40 4.97 -7.11 1.13
C ARG A 40 6.00 -8.04 0.50
N LEU A 41 7.20 -7.53 0.24
CA LEU A 41 8.26 -8.31 -0.37
C LEU A 41 9.19 -8.86 0.70
N PHE A 42 9.24 -10.18 0.81
CA PHE A 42 10.15 -10.88 1.69
C PHE A 42 11.27 -11.53 0.90
N VAL A 43 12.46 -11.55 1.47
CA VAL A 43 13.59 -12.32 0.96
C VAL A 43 13.94 -13.40 1.97
N ILE A 44 14.01 -14.65 1.54
CA ILE A 44 14.50 -15.76 2.36
C ILE A 44 15.84 -16.18 1.78
N THR A 45 16.92 -16.04 2.55
CA THR A 45 18.22 -16.58 2.16
C THR A 45 18.36 -18.00 2.63
N LEU A 46 19.01 -18.86 1.84
CA LEU A 46 19.40 -20.21 2.27
C LEU A 46 20.88 -20.23 2.62
N SER A 47 21.25 -20.83 3.76
CA SER A 47 22.65 -20.98 4.13
C SER A 47 23.38 -22.00 3.24
N SER A 48 22.65 -23.01 2.73
CA SER A 48 23.15 -24.04 1.81
C SER A 48 22.02 -24.58 0.93
N VAL A 49 22.38 -25.25 -0.18
CA VAL A 49 21.44 -25.91 -1.10
C VAL A 49 20.61 -27.00 -0.40
N GLN A 50 21.16 -27.64 0.64
CA GLN A 50 20.48 -28.71 1.38
C GLN A 50 19.20 -28.23 2.06
N GLN A 51 19.08 -26.92 2.33
CA GLN A 51 17.90 -26.33 2.95
C GLN A 51 16.73 -26.14 1.98
N PHE A 52 16.92 -26.42 0.68
CA PHE A 52 15.92 -26.28 -0.35
C PHE A 52 14.58 -26.93 0.05
N TYR A 53 14.60 -28.22 0.39
CA TYR A 53 13.38 -28.97 0.69
C TYR A 53 12.66 -28.46 1.94
N PHE A 54 13.42 -28.02 2.94
CA PHE A 54 12.86 -27.44 4.15
C PHE A 54 12.09 -26.15 3.83
N ILE A 55 12.71 -25.21 3.13
CA ILE A 55 12.06 -23.94 2.77
C ILE A 55 10.93 -24.17 1.78
N PHE A 56 11.12 -25.03 0.78
CA PHE A 56 10.09 -25.38 -0.18
C PHE A 56 8.83 -25.92 0.51
N THR A 57 8.98 -26.91 1.40
CA THR A 57 7.85 -27.53 2.11
C THR A 57 7.12 -26.54 3.02
N ASN A 58 7.88 -25.74 3.77
CA ASN A 58 7.30 -24.75 4.70
C ASN A 58 6.59 -23.61 3.96
N LEU A 59 7.19 -23.07 2.88
CA LEU A 59 6.53 -22.05 2.07
C LEU A 59 5.30 -22.59 1.37
N HIS A 60 5.38 -23.81 0.82
CA HIS A 60 4.24 -24.41 0.17
C HIS A 60 3.07 -24.59 1.16
N SER A 61 3.35 -25.09 2.36
CA SER A 61 2.36 -25.20 3.44
C SER A 61 1.77 -23.83 3.82
N LEU A 62 2.61 -22.80 3.96
CA LEU A 62 2.16 -21.43 4.26
C LEU A 62 1.24 -20.89 3.16
N LEU A 63 1.63 -21.04 1.89
CA LEU A 63 0.88 -20.47 0.77
C LEU A 63 -0.43 -21.23 0.50
N THR A 64 -0.46 -22.56 0.68
CA THR A 64 -1.67 -23.37 0.49
C THR A 64 -2.68 -23.21 1.61
N ARG A 65 -2.23 -23.12 2.86
CA ARG A 65 -3.14 -22.95 4.00
C ARG A 65 -3.82 -21.58 4.03
N PHE A 66 -3.27 -20.59 3.32
CA PHE A 66 -3.68 -19.19 3.47
C PHE A 66 -3.84 -18.44 2.14
N ASP A 67 -4.47 -19.06 1.14
CA ASP A 67 -4.67 -18.44 -0.19
C ASP A 67 -5.26 -17.02 -0.14
N THR A 68 -6.08 -16.70 0.88
CA THR A 68 -6.63 -15.34 1.08
C THR A 68 -5.59 -14.30 1.49
N TYR A 69 -4.59 -14.69 2.30
CA TYR A 69 -3.60 -13.78 2.89
C TYR A 69 -2.23 -13.86 2.23
N ALA A 70 -1.89 -15.00 1.63
CA ALA A 70 -0.69 -15.22 0.84
C ALA A 70 -0.60 -14.28 -0.37
N LYS A 71 -1.74 -13.84 -0.91
CA LYS A 71 -1.83 -12.90 -2.04
C LYS A 71 -1.19 -11.53 -1.74
N ASP A 72 -1.06 -11.15 -0.47
CA ASP A 72 -0.48 -9.88 -0.03
C ASP A 72 1.06 -9.89 0.03
N ALA A 73 1.68 -11.06 -0.09
CA ALA A 73 3.11 -11.24 0.05
C ALA A 73 3.74 -11.79 -1.23
N ARG A 74 5.01 -11.46 -1.46
CA ARG A 74 5.87 -12.08 -2.46
C ARG A 74 7.18 -12.50 -1.79
N PHE A 75 7.67 -13.67 -2.16
CA PHE A 75 8.85 -14.27 -1.57
C PHE A 75 9.95 -14.40 -2.62
N LEU A 76 11.11 -13.84 -2.34
CA LEU A 76 12.33 -14.03 -3.11
C LEU A 76 13.21 -15.03 -2.36
N ILE A 77 13.43 -16.21 -2.92
CA ILE A 77 14.28 -17.24 -2.31
C ILE A 77 15.68 -17.11 -2.90
N LEU A 78 16.59 -16.59 -2.11
CA LEU A 78 17.98 -16.43 -2.50
C LEU A 78 18.75 -17.70 -2.13
N CYS A 79 19.02 -18.52 -3.14
CA CYS A 79 19.73 -19.79 -3.00
C CYS A 79 21.22 -19.63 -3.31
N PRO A 80 22.10 -20.30 -2.56
CA PRO A 80 23.48 -20.53 -2.96
C PRO A 80 23.57 -21.62 -4.02
N GLY A 81 24.73 -21.77 -4.64
CA GLY A 81 24.98 -22.75 -5.70
C GLY A 81 24.72 -22.22 -7.11
N SER A 82 24.32 -23.11 -8.01
CA SER A 82 24.13 -22.81 -9.44
C SER A 82 22.71 -23.13 -9.93
N GLU A 83 22.30 -22.48 -11.02
CA GLU A 83 20.99 -22.74 -11.66
C GLU A 83 20.83 -24.23 -12.00
N ASN A 84 21.90 -24.88 -12.48
CA ASN A 84 21.92 -26.32 -12.83
C ASN A 84 21.63 -27.25 -11.64
N GLN A 85 21.89 -26.82 -10.40
CA GLN A 85 21.61 -27.61 -9.21
C GLN A 85 20.17 -27.42 -8.73
N ILE A 86 19.64 -26.20 -8.83
CA ILE A 86 18.34 -25.83 -8.25
C ILE A 86 17.19 -26.08 -9.23
N LEU A 87 17.39 -25.82 -10.54
CA LEU A 87 16.34 -25.97 -11.54
C LEU A 87 15.74 -27.39 -11.59
N PRO A 88 16.53 -28.49 -11.57
CA PRO A 88 15.98 -29.84 -11.53
C PRO A 88 15.21 -30.16 -10.24
N LEU A 89 15.50 -29.46 -9.14
CA LEU A 89 14.75 -29.60 -7.89
C LEU A 89 13.39 -28.92 -8.01
N LEU A 90 13.31 -27.77 -8.69
CA LEU A 90 12.06 -27.05 -8.94
C LEU A 90 11.15 -27.79 -9.93
N GLU A 91 11.69 -28.30 -11.04
CA GLU A 91 10.91 -29.04 -12.05
C GLU A 91 10.22 -30.29 -11.47
N LYS A 92 10.83 -30.92 -10.46
CA LYS A 92 10.25 -32.07 -9.75
C LYS A 92 9.17 -31.68 -8.75
N ASN A 93 9.07 -30.40 -8.39
CA ASN A 93 8.21 -29.92 -7.31
C ASN A 93 7.36 -28.75 -7.83
N SER A 94 6.22 -29.09 -8.44
CA SER A 94 5.38 -28.17 -9.22
C SER A 94 4.57 -27.18 -8.38
N LEU A 95 5.13 -26.06 -7.90
CA LEU A 95 4.37 -25.14 -7.04
C LEU A 95 4.62 -23.62 -7.24
N ILE A 96 3.46 -22.92 -7.29
CA ILE A 96 3.17 -21.48 -7.04
C ILE A 96 4.13 -20.48 -7.70
N GLU A 97 4.12 -20.45 -9.03
CA GLU A 97 5.01 -19.62 -9.85
C GLU A 97 4.80 -18.09 -9.68
N ASP A 98 3.65 -17.65 -9.15
CA ASP A 98 3.32 -16.22 -9.10
C ASP A 98 3.71 -15.52 -7.78
N MET A 99 3.94 -16.29 -6.71
CA MET A 99 4.21 -15.75 -5.38
C MET A 99 5.65 -15.94 -4.92
N VAL A 100 6.36 -16.92 -5.49
CA VAL A 100 7.71 -17.30 -5.08
C VAL A 100 8.66 -17.19 -6.27
N TYR A 101 9.71 -16.40 -6.11
CA TYR A 101 10.75 -16.23 -7.11
C TYR A 101 12.04 -16.83 -6.59
N TRP A 102 12.59 -17.80 -7.30
CA TRP A 102 13.86 -18.43 -6.97
C TRP A 102 14.99 -17.68 -7.64
N ILE A 103 16.00 -17.30 -6.86
CA ILE A 103 17.10 -16.44 -7.28
C ILE A 103 18.42 -17.10 -6.91
N VAL A 104 19.27 -17.29 -7.91
CA VAL A 104 20.65 -17.76 -7.72
C VAL A 104 21.58 -16.61 -8.11
N SER A 105 22.06 -15.85 -7.12
CA SER A 105 22.92 -14.69 -7.37
C SER A 105 23.89 -14.42 -6.22
N ALA A 106 25.13 -14.86 -6.41
CA ALA A 106 26.22 -14.54 -5.49
C ALA A 106 26.44 -13.02 -5.34
N ASN A 107 26.19 -12.24 -6.40
CA ASN A 107 26.32 -10.79 -6.36
C ASN A 107 25.25 -10.15 -5.46
N LEU A 108 24.00 -10.62 -5.54
CA LEU A 108 22.95 -10.17 -4.63
C LEU A 108 23.31 -10.52 -3.18
N ALA A 109 23.78 -11.74 -2.92
CA ALA A 109 24.22 -12.15 -1.59
C ALA A 109 25.36 -11.26 -1.05
N LYS A 110 26.31 -10.85 -1.91
CA LYS A 110 27.39 -9.91 -1.54
C LYS A 110 26.85 -8.52 -1.20
N GLN A 111 25.91 -8.01 -1.99
CA GLN A 111 25.26 -6.71 -1.73
C GLN A 111 24.49 -6.71 -0.41
N LEU A 112 23.84 -7.83 -0.08
CA LEU A 112 23.17 -8.03 1.20
C LEU A 112 24.14 -8.32 2.35
N GLN A 113 25.45 -8.42 2.08
CA GLN A 113 26.49 -8.78 3.07
C GLN A 113 26.27 -10.16 3.71
N LEU A 114 25.62 -11.08 2.98
CA LEU A 114 25.30 -12.44 3.42
C LEU A 114 26.12 -13.51 2.68
N TYR A 115 26.97 -13.11 1.73
CA TYR A 115 27.79 -14.05 0.97
C TYR A 115 28.98 -14.56 1.78
N ARG A 116 29.19 -15.88 1.78
CA ARG A 116 30.38 -16.51 2.36
C ARG A 116 31.21 -17.25 1.31
N ALA A 117 30.58 -18.12 0.52
CA ALA A 117 31.17 -18.85 -0.59
C ALA A 117 30.10 -19.14 -1.66
N HIS A 118 30.47 -19.75 -2.79
CA HIS A 118 29.54 -20.04 -3.87
C HIS A 118 28.35 -20.90 -3.41
N ASP A 119 28.63 -21.94 -2.62
CA ASP A 119 27.63 -22.89 -2.12
C ASP A 119 27.14 -22.58 -0.69
N TYR A 120 27.62 -21.49 -0.09
CA TYR A 120 27.33 -21.16 1.31
C TYR A 120 27.09 -19.67 1.54
N TYR A 121 25.98 -19.34 2.20
CA TYR A 121 25.72 -18.00 2.73
C TYR A 121 25.89 -17.97 4.25
N CYS A 122 25.96 -16.78 4.84
CA CYS A 122 26.20 -16.57 6.27
C CYS A 122 25.12 -17.20 7.16
N GLY A 123 23.92 -17.46 6.63
CA GLY A 123 22.83 -18.07 7.35
C GLY A 123 21.52 -18.06 6.57
N THR A 124 20.49 -18.59 7.21
CA THR A 124 19.11 -18.60 6.71
C THR A 124 18.37 -17.46 7.37
N PHE A 125 18.01 -16.43 6.60
CA PHE A 125 17.40 -15.22 7.14
C PHE A 125 16.11 -14.90 6.41
N LEU A 126 15.15 -14.33 7.13
CA LEU A 126 14.01 -13.61 6.57
C LEU A 126 14.32 -12.11 6.60
N LEU A 127 14.20 -11.47 5.45
CA LEU A 127 14.32 -10.04 5.27
C LEU A 127 13.00 -9.48 4.71
N GLU A 128 12.72 -8.21 4.97
CA GLU A 128 11.65 -7.46 4.31
C GLU A 128 12.25 -6.29 3.55
N VAL A 129 11.77 -6.09 2.31
CA VAL A 129 12.10 -4.93 1.48
C VAL A 129 10.97 -3.93 1.60
N HIS A 130 11.31 -2.74 2.07
CA HIS A 130 10.38 -1.64 2.27
C HIS A 130 10.06 -0.92 0.96
N ALA A 131 8.96 -0.17 0.95
CA ALA A 131 8.49 0.57 -0.23
C ALA A 131 9.45 1.68 -0.70
N ASN A 132 10.42 2.09 0.13
CA ASN A 132 11.48 3.02 -0.24
C ASN A 132 12.73 2.31 -0.79
N GLY A 133 12.67 0.99 -0.99
CA GLY A 133 13.75 0.17 -1.52
C GLY A 133 14.80 -0.25 -0.50
N TYR A 134 14.71 0.18 0.76
CA TYR A 134 15.62 -0.30 1.81
C TYR A 134 15.17 -1.67 2.33
N TRP A 135 16.09 -2.45 2.89
CA TRP A 135 15.79 -3.76 3.45
C TRP A 135 16.25 -3.88 4.89
N GLN A 136 15.62 -4.79 5.63
CA GLN A 136 16.00 -5.13 7.00
C GLN A 136 15.91 -6.64 7.25
N ILE A 137 16.74 -7.17 8.14
CA ILE A 137 16.62 -8.54 8.64
C ILE A 137 15.53 -8.56 9.71
N ILE A 138 14.52 -9.39 9.52
CA ILE A 138 13.46 -9.61 10.50
C ILE A 138 13.83 -10.73 11.45
N ARG A 139 14.38 -11.83 10.91
CA ARG A 139 14.61 -13.03 11.69
C ARG A 139 15.67 -13.95 11.07
N GLN A 140 16.42 -14.62 11.93
CA GLN A 140 17.18 -15.81 11.57
C GLN A 140 16.29 -17.06 11.70
N ILE A 141 16.28 -17.89 10.66
CA ILE A 141 15.51 -19.14 10.60
C ILE A 141 16.44 -20.27 11.04
N GLU A 142 16.13 -20.86 12.20
CA GLU A 142 16.85 -22.02 12.71
C GLU A 142 16.18 -23.31 12.21
N LEU A 143 17.00 -24.25 11.74
CA LEU A 143 16.54 -25.57 11.34
C LEU A 143 16.53 -26.48 12.57
N GLY A 144 15.35 -26.77 13.13
CA GLY A 144 15.17 -27.64 14.30
C GLY A 144 13.79 -28.31 14.30
N GLU A 145 13.55 -29.24 15.24
CA GLU A 145 12.35 -30.11 15.30
C GLU A 145 11.03 -29.32 15.42
N ASP A 146 11.06 -28.12 16.02
CA ASP A 146 9.93 -27.17 16.11
C ASP A 146 10.06 -25.97 15.14
N GLY A 147 11.05 -25.98 14.24
CA GLY A 147 11.50 -24.85 13.43
C GLY A 147 10.58 -24.42 12.27
N GLY A 148 9.27 -24.65 12.37
CA GLY A 148 8.31 -24.28 11.33
C GLY A 148 8.18 -22.76 11.09
N MET A 149 7.61 -22.38 9.95
CA MET A 149 7.30 -20.97 9.63
C MET A 149 5.93 -20.50 10.12
N ASP A 150 5.31 -21.21 11.08
CA ASP A 150 3.97 -20.86 11.58
C ASP A 150 3.92 -19.46 12.22
N TRP A 151 5.00 -19.00 12.85
CA TRP A 151 5.08 -17.64 13.37
C TRP A 151 4.91 -16.57 12.27
N LEU A 152 5.42 -16.83 11.07
CA LEU A 152 5.30 -15.91 9.93
C LEU A 152 3.85 -15.87 9.45
N THR A 153 3.21 -17.03 9.41
CA THR A 153 1.79 -17.16 9.16
C THR A 153 0.95 -16.31 10.11
N TRP A 154 1.13 -16.49 11.43
CA TRP A 154 0.39 -15.71 12.44
C TRP A 154 0.63 -14.22 12.31
N SER A 155 1.87 -13.84 12.01
CA SER A 155 2.27 -12.45 11.79
C SER A 155 1.54 -11.82 10.59
N LEU A 156 1.47 -12.51 9.45
CA LEU A 156 0.77 -12.03 8.25
C LEU A 156 -0.73 -11.88 8.50
N ILE A 157 -1.35 -12.86 9.15
CA ILE A 157 -2.78 -12.85 9.49
C ILE A 157 -3.10 -11.68 10.42
N SER A 158 -2.34 -11.54 11.51
CA SER A 158 -2.56 -10.48 12.50
C SER A 158 -2.42 -9.09 11.87
N THR A 159 -1.36 -8.87 11.09
CA THR A 159 -1.13 -7.58 10.40
C THR A 159 -2.28 -7.24 9.45
N ARG A 160 -2.80 -8.24 8.73
CA ARG A 160 -3.94 -8.05 7.83
C ARG A 160 -5.22 -7.72 8.60
N GLN A 161 -5.56 -8.52 9.61
CA GLN A 161 -6.76 -8.32 10.41
C GLN A 161 -6.79 -6.94 11.07
N GLU A 162 -5.64 -6.49 11.59
CA GLU A 162 -5.49 -5.15 12.15
C GLU A 162 -5.76 -4.08 11.09
N SER A 163 -5.16 -4.22 9.90
CA SER A 163 -5.35 -3.27 8.80
C SER A 163 -6.82 -3.21 8.35
N GLU A 164 -7.49 -4.36 8.23
CA GLU A 164 -8.92 -4.42 7.90
C GLU A 164 -9.80 -3.79 8.98
N GLN A 165 -9.49 -3.99 10.26
CA GLN A 165 -10.20 -3.35 11.36
C GLN A 165 -10.02 -1.83 11.34
N ARG A 166 -8.81 -1.35 11.04
CA ARG A 166 -8.55 0.09 10.83
C ARG A 166 -9.32 0.63 9.65
N ALA A 167 -9.29 -0.04 8.48
CA ALA A 167 -10.07 0.35 7.31
C ALA A 167 -11.58 0.46 7.60
N LYS A 168 -12.17 -0.53 8.28
CA LYS A 168 -13.59 -0.49 8.70
C LYS A 168 -13.90 0.72 9.57
N SER A 169 -13.00 1.03 10.50
CA SER A 169 -13.14 2.18 11.40
C SER A 169 -13.00 3.51 10.64
N SER A 170 -12.04 3.59 9.72
CA SER A 170 -11.82 4.74 8.84
C SER A 170 -13.02 5.02 7.94
N VAL A 171 -13.61 3.99 7.32
CA VAL A 171 -14.85 4.14 6.51
C VAL A 171 -15.99 4.68 7.36
N LYS A 172 -16.23 4.12 8.55
CA LYS A 172 -17.29 4.60 9.46
C LYS A 172 -17.11 6.08 9.83
N SER A 173 -15.88 6.47 10.18
CA SER A 173 -15.59 7.88 10.52
C SER A 173 -15.71 8.82 9.32
N SER A 174 -15.26 8.38 8.14
CA SER A 174 -15.31 9.16 6.90
C SER A 174 -16.73 9.31 6.37
N GLN A 175 -17.59 8.30 6.57
CA GLN A 175 -19.00 8.38 6.20
C GLN A 175 -19.71 9.51 6.95
N ALA A 176 -19.43 9.70 8.24
CA ALA A 176 -20.00 10.82 9.01
C ALA A 176 -19.57 12.20 8.47
N VAL A 177 -18.36 12.30 7.90
CA VAL A 177 -17.86 13.52 7.26
C VAL A 177 -18.51 13.73 5.90
N LEU A 178 -18.65 12.66 5.10
CA LEU A 178 -19.36 12.67 3.83
C LEU A 178 -20.82 13.11 4.00
N ASP A 179 -21.53 12.56 4.99
CA ASP A 179 -22.91 12.93 5.31
C ASP A 179 -23.02 14.42 5.71
N LYS A 180 -22.02 14.95 6.43
CA LYS A 180 -21.96 16.38 6.79
C LYS A 180 -21.74 17.27 5.57
N LEU A 181 -20.87 16.87 4.63
CA LEU A 181 -20.65 17.61 3.38
C LEU A 181 -21.94 17.70 2.56
N ILE A 182 -22.65 16.58 2.42
CA ILE A 182 -23.94 16.52 1.70
C ILE A 182 -24.98 17.42 2.38
N ARG A 183 -25.08 17.38 3.72
CA ARG A 183 -26.01 18.26 4.46
C ARG A 183 -25.66 19.73 4.33
N LYS A 184 -24.37 20.09 4.44
CA LYS A 184 -23.91 21.48 4.36
C LYS A 184 -24.21 22.06 2.98
N LYS A 185 -24.00 21.28 1.90
CA LYS A 185 -24.39 21.64 0.53
C LYS A 185 -25.87 22.01 0.45
N ASN A 186 -26.77 21.13 0.93
CA ASN A 186 -28.21 21.35 0.87
C ASN A 186 -28.66 22.61 1.64
N VAL A 187 -28.08 22.88 2.81
CA VAL A 187 -28.40 24.08 3.62
C VAL A 187 -27.96 25.38 2.91
N THR A 188 -26.79 25.39 2.26
CA THR A 188 -26.32 26.56 1.51
C THR A 188 -27.16 26.84 0.26
N THR A 189 -27.59 25.80 -0.47
CA THR A 189 -28.52 25.97 -1.61
C THR A 189 -29.86 26.54 -1.15
N ASP A 190 -30.41 26.07 -0.03
CA ASP A 190 -31.73 26.53 0.47
C ASP A 190 -31.69 27.97 0.97
N ARG A 191 -30.64 28.39 1.69
CA ARG A 191 -30.51 29.77 2.20
C ARG A 191 -30.30 30.80 1.09
N CYS A 192 -29.64 30.41 0.00
CA CYS A 192 -29.32 31.32 -1.11
C CYS A 192 -30.40 31.38 -2.19
N HIS A 193 -31.21 30.31 -2.38
CA HIS A 193 -32.41 30.38 -3.22
C HIS A 193 -33.44 31.40 -2.71
N TYR A 194 -33.41 31.74 -1.41
CA TYR A 194 -34.23 32.82 -0.86
C TYR A 194 -33.73 34.24 -1.20
N ARG A 195 -32.52 34.40 -1.78
CA ARG A 195 -31.91 35.69 -2.12
C ARG A 195 -31.74 35.96 -3.62
N SER A 196 -31.98 35.00 -4.51
CA SER A 196 -31.81 35.22 -5.96
C SER A 196 -33.10 35.65 -6.67
N SER A 197 -33.69 36.76 -6.25
CA SER A 197 -34.61 37.53 -7.11
C SER A 197 -34.00 38.91 -7.35
N ARG A 198 -33.62 39.17 -8.60
CA ARG A 198 -32.93 40.36 -9.13
C ARG A 198 -31.42 40.39 -8.88
N GLU A 199 -30.68 39.88 -9.86
CA GLU A 199 -29.62 40.66 -10.53
C GLU A 199 -29.14 39.87 -11.76
N GLN A 200 -29.55 40.36 -12.93
CA GLN A 200 -29.03 39.97 -14.23
C GLN A 200 -27.76 40.78 -14.49
N HIS A 201 -26.59 40.14 -14.57
CA HIS A 201 -25.36 40.75 -15.11
C HIS A 201 -24.57 39.66 -15.85
N THR A 202 -24.61 39.65 -17.20
CA THR A 202 -23.61 40.16 -18.16
C THR A 202 -22.29 39.38 -18.23
N SER A 203 -22.07 38.77 -19.41
CA SER A 203 -20.84 38.15 -19.96
C SER A 203 -19.99 37.28 -19.01
N LEU A 204 -20.33 36.00 -18.89
CA LEU A 204 -19.48 35.02 -18.21
C LEU A 204 -18.61 34.28 -19.24
N TRP A 205 -17.35 34.69 -19.35
CA TRP A 205 -16.25 33.75 -19.62
C TRP A 205 -15.55 33.57 -18.27
N GLY A 206 -15.65 32.38 -17.68
CA GLY A 206 -15.20 32.14 -16.30
C GLY A 206 -15.51 30.72 -15.84
N TRP A 207 -15.09 30.38 -14.60
CA TRP A 207 -15.22 29.06 -13.96
C TRP A 207 -16.59 28.41 -14.23
N SER A 208 -17.68 29.17 -14.15
CA SER A 208 -19.07 28.72 -14.37
C SER A 208 -19.40 28.18 -15.77
N VAL A 209 -18.57 28.45 -16.79
CA VAL A 209 -18.75 27.97 -18.18
C VAL A 209 -17.82 26.81 -18.51
N CYS A 210 -16.83 26.55 -17.66
CA CYS A 210 -15.92 25.41 -17.79
C CYS A 210 -16.68 24.09 -17.50
N PRO A 211 -16.57 23.05 -18.34
CA PRO A 211 -17.11 21.73 -18.05
C PRO A 211 -16.65 21.20 -16.69
N LEU A 212 -17.54 20.50 -15.99
CA LEU A 212 -17.30 20.01 -14.63
C LEU A 212 -16.08 19.09 -14.55
N GLU A 213 -15.84 18.30 -15.61
CA GLU A 213 -14.70 17.40 -15.73
C GLU A 213 -13.38 18.17 -15.75
N ILE A 214 -13.34 19.32 -16.45
CA ILE A 214 -12.15 20.16 -16.52
C ILE A 214 -11.94 20.89 -15.20
N GLN A 215 -13.01 21.38 -14.57
CA GLN A 215 -12.93 21.97 -13.22
C GLN A 215 -12.37 20.96 -12.21
N HIS A 216 -12.84 19.70 -12.22
CA HIS A 216 -12.35 18.65 -11.35
C HIS A 216 -10.88 18.30 -11.65
N ALA A 217 -10.50 18.23 -12.92
CA ALA A 217 -9.10 18.00 -13.31
C ALA A 217 -8.15 19.12 -12.83
N ILE A 218 -8.63 20.37 -12.79
CA ILE A 218 -7.87 21.48 -12.20
C ILE A 218 -7.76 21.30 -10.69
N LEU A 219 -8.85 20.98 -10.00
CA LEU A 219 -8.85 20.76 -8.54
C LEU A 219 -7.93 19.61 -8.14
N ASP A 220 -7.80 18.56 -8.96
CA ASP A 220 -6.90 17.44 -8.70
C ASP A 220 -5.42 17.82 -8.66
N GLN A 221 -5.04 18.97 -9.25
CA GLN A 221 -3.68 19.50 -9.24
C GLN A 221 -3.42 20.49 -8.09
N MET A 222 -4.45 20.83 -7.31
CA MET A 222 -4.38 21.83 -6.26
C MET A 222 -4.30 21.20 -4.87
N ALA A 223 -3.64 21.89 -3.93
CA ALA A 223 -3.63 21.46 -2.54
C ALA A 223 -5.01 21.72 -1.90
N ILE A 224 -5.54 20.75 -1.16
CA ILE A 224 -6.85 20.85 -0.51
C ILE A 224 -7.00 22.10 0.38
N PRO A 225 -6.01 22.51 1.19
CA PRO A 225 -6.10 23.76 1.96
C PRO A 225 -6.33 25.01 1.09
N ASP A 226 -5.79 25.03 -0.12
CA ASP A 226 -5.95 26.16 -1.05
C ASP A 226 -7.34 26.15 -1.65
N ILE A 227 -7.80 24.96 -2.09
CA ILE A 227 -9.17 24.74 -2.57
C ILE A 227 -10.19 25.17 -1.51
N MET A 228 -9.99 24.75 -0.26
CA MET A 228 -10.88 25.08 0.85
C MET A 228 -10.84 26.56 1.20
N ARG A 229 -9.67 27.22 1.15
CA ARG A 229 -9.57 28.67 1.29
C ARG A 229 -10.35 29.40 0.20
N CYS A 230 -10.22 28.99 -1.06
CA CYS A 230 -10.99 29.57 -2.16
C CYS A 230 -12.51 29.42 -1.95
N ALA A 231 -12.96 28.26 -1.48
CA ALA A 231 -14.36 28.01 -1.14
C ALA A 231 -14.89 28.83 0.03
N GLN A 232 -14.02 29.28 0.94
CA GLN A 232 -14.39 30.12 2.09
C GLN A 232 -14.34 31.61 1.78
N THR A 233 -13.39 32.06 0.94
CA THR A 233 -13.28 33.47 0.54
C THR A 233 -14.41 33.91 -0.39
N SER A 234 -15.17 32.97 -0.94
CA SER A 234 -16.39 33.25 -1.71
C SER A 234 -17.55 33.58 -0.77
N ASP A 235 -17.47 34.69 -0.04
CA ASP A 235 -18.61 35.28 0.64
C ASP A 235 -19.67 35.64 -0.44
N CYS A 236 -20.69 34.79 -0.56
CA CYS A 236 -21.89 34.93 -1.39
C CYS A 236 -21.75 35.09 -2.92
N GLY A 237 -20.54 35.28 -3.49
CA GLY A 237 -20.39 35.62 -4.91
C GLY A 237 -20.23 34.47 -5.91
N ASN A 238 -19.86 33.25 -5.49
CA ASN A 238 -19.56 32.17 -6.43
C ASN A 238 -20.04 30.79 -5.94
N LEU A 239 -21.35 30.68 -5.69
CA LEU A 239 -22.04 29.43 -5.34
C LEU A 239 -21.64 28.27 -6.29
N ALA A 240 -21.48 28.56 -7.58
CA ALA A 240 -21.03 27.58 -8.55
C ALA A 240 -19.66 26.98 -8.20
N MET A 241 -18.71 27.77 -7.72
CA MET A 241 -17.39 27.27 -7.31
C MET A 241 -17.48 26.45 -6.01
N TYR A 242 -18.26 26.89 -5.03
CA TYR A 242 -18.48 26.16 -3.79
C TYR A 242 -19.15 24.79 -4.04
N ASP A 243 -20.19 24.74 -4.87
CA ASP A 243 -20.91 23.50 -5.18
C ASP A 243 -20.02 22.49 -5.92
N VAL A 244 -19.18 22.97 -6.84
CA VAL A 244 -18.20 22.14 -7.54
C VAL A 244 -17.18 21.57 -6.56
N ILE A 245 -16.60 22.41 -5.69
CA ILE A 245 -15.61 21.98 -4.70
C ILE A 245 -16.21 20.96 -3.72
N MET A 246 -17.41 21.21 -3.20
CA MET A 246 -18.06 20.29 -2.26
C MET A 246 -18.42 18.96 -2.92
N THR A 247 -18.86 18.99 -4.18
CA THR A 247 -19.16 17.78 -4.95
C THR A 247 -17.89 16.99 -5.25
N TRP A 248 -16.79 17.67 -5.62
CA TRP A 248 -15.49 17.06 -5.85
C TRP A 248 -14.92 16.39 -4.58
N LEU A 249 -14.97 17.07 -3.43
CA LEU A 249 -14.53 16.50 -2.14
C LEU A 249 -15.36 15.27 -1.73
N ALA A 250 -16.69 15.35 -1.89
CA ALA A 250 -17.59 14.24 -1.60
C ALA A 250 -17.28 13.03 -2.49
N GLN A 251 -17.08 13.24 -3.80
CA GLN A 251 -16.72 12.17 -4.74
C GLN A 251 -15.38 11.51 -4.38
N ARG A 252 -14.37 12.28 -3.98
CA ARG A 252 -13.05 11.71 -3.58
C ARG A 252 -13.14 10.90 -2.29
N LEU A 253 -13.88 11.38 -1.29
CA LEU A 253 -14.14 10.62 -0.07
C LEU A 253 -14.92 9.33 -0.39
N GLU A 254 -15.98 9.44 -1.18
CA GLU A 254 -16.80 8.30 -1.56
C GLU A 254 -16.00 7.25 -2.34
N ALA A 255 -15.14 7.68 -3.28
CA ALA A 255 -14.29 6.78 -4.05
C ALA A 255 -13.39 5.93 -3.14
N HIS A 256 -12.69 6.55 -2.18
CA HIS A 256 -11.85 5.80 -1.26
C HIS A 256 -12.63 4.97 -0.24
N CYS A 257 -13.81 5.43 0.20
CA CYS A 257 -14.71 4.64 1.03
C CYS A 257 -15.18 3.38 0.28
N ARG A 258 -15.58 3.52 -0.98
CA ARG A 258 -16.07 2.42 -1.82
C ARG A 258 -15.02 1.32 -1.99
N GLU A 259 -13.76 1.71 -2.26
CA GLU A 259 -12.65 0.76 -2.33
C GLU A 259 -12.49 0.00 -0.99
N LEU A 260 -12.51 0.72 0.14
CA LEU A 260 -12.36 0.09 1.46
C LEU A 260 -13.56 -0.74 1.91
N VAL A 261 -14.77 -0.54 1.38
CA VAL A 261 -15.93 -1.42 1.67
C VAL A 261 -15.68 -2.83 1.14
N HIS A 262 -14.90 -2.96 0.06
CA HIS A 262 -14.50 -4.23 -0.55
C HIS A 262 -13.10 -4.69 -0.11
N PHE A 263 -12.70 -4.35 1.13
CA PHE A 263 -11.36 -4.62 1.67
C PHE A 263 -10.88 -6.07 1.47
N ALA A 264 -11.77 -7.06 1.51
CA ALA A 264 -11.44 -8.48 1.40
C ALA A 264 -10.72 -8.84 0.08
N HIS A 265 -10.86 -8.02 -0.97
CA HIS A 265 -10.25 -8.27 -2.28
C HIS A 265 -9.03 -7.39 -2.57
N LEU A 266 -8.78 -6.38 -1.73
CA LEU A 266 -7.67 -5.45 -1.94
C LEU A 266 -6.37 -5.99 -1.34
N PRO A 267 -5.23 -5.85 -2.04
CA PRO A 267 -3.92 -6.07 -1.44
C PRO A 267 -3.70 -5.18 -0.22
N ILE A 268 -2.96 -5.65 0.78
CA ILE A 268 -2.76 -4.91 2.05
C ILE A 268 -2.19 -3.51 1.84
N LYS A 269 -1.30 -3.33 0.85
CA LYS A 269 -0.72 -2.03 0.51
C LYS A 269 -1.76 -1.08 -0.10
N SER A 270 -2.64 -1.58 -0.96
CA SER A 270 -3.75 -0.79 -1.52
C SER A 270 -4.74 -0.39 -0.42
N LEU A 271 -5.04 -1.32 0.50
CA LEU A 271 -5.88 -1.04 1.66
C LEU A 271 -5.26 0.06 2.54
N GLN A 272 -3.98 -0.05 2.88
CA GLN A 272 -3.26 0.97 3.65
C GLN A 272 -3.18 2.33 2.91
N TYR A 273 -3.06 2.31 1.59
CA TYR A 273 -3.07 3.52 0.77
C TYR A 273 -4.42 4.24 0.91
N HIS A 274 -5.53 3.55 0.65
CA HIS A 274 -6.87 4.15 0.74
C HIS A 274 -7.21 4.59 2.17
N GLU A 275 -6.79 3.84 3.18
CA GLU A 275 -6.92 4.25 4.59
C GLU A 275 -6.22 5.59 4.84
N ARG A 276 -4.95 5.74 4.42
CA ARG A 276 -4.19 6.98 4.58
C ARG A 276 -4.82 8.14 3.81
N GLN A 277 -5.27 7.90 2.58
CA GLN A 277 -5.95 8.93 1.79
C GLN A 277 -7.22 9.41 2.49
N LEU A 278 -8.06 8.50 3.00
CA LEU A 278 -9.24 8.89 3.77
C LEU A 278 -8.88 9.68 5.02
N SER A 279 -7.94 9.20 5.85
CA SER A 279 -7.54 9.91 7.06
C SER A 279 -6.99 11.30 6.75
N TRP A 280 -6.19 11.44 5.69
CA TRP A 280 -5.67 12.72 5.25
C TRP A 280 -6.77 13.65 4.75
N LEU A 281 -7.67 13.18 3.86
CA LEU A 281 -8.80 13.96 3.37
C LEU A 281 -9.69 14.43 4.52
N VAL A 282 -10.07 13.53 5.42
CA VAL A 282 -10.88 13.87 6.60
C VAL A 282 -10.17 14.92 7.45
N PHE A 283 -8.88 14.75 7.74
CA PHE A 283 -8.11 15.72 8.51
C PHE A 283 -8.09 17.10 7.86
N GLN A 284 -7.91 17.17 6.54
CA GLN A 284 -7.91 18.43 5.81
C GLN A 284 -9.30 19.09 5.78
N ILE A 285 -10.38 18.30 5.66
CA ILE A 285 -11.75 18.82 5.51
C ILE A 285 -12.36 19.22 6.86
N GLN A 286 -12.07 18.47 7.92
CA GLN A 286 -12.75 18.59 9.22
C GLN A 286 -12.78 20.02 9.80
N PRO A 287 -11.68 20.81 9.80
CA PRO A 287 -11.69 22.17 10.35
C PRO A 287 -12.74 23.08 9.69
N TYR A 288 -12.97 22.88 8.39
CA TYR A 288 -13.88 23.67 7.57
C TYR A 288 -15.36 23.25 7.71
N LEU A 289 -15.60 22.04 8.23
CA LEU A 289 -16.93 21.58 8.61
C LEU A 289 -17.33 22.03 10.01
N THR A 290 -16.36 22.15 10.92
CA THR A 290 -16.58 22.58 12.31
C THR A 290 -16.60 24.09 12.49
N ALA A 291 -15.96 24.85 11.60
CA ALA A 291 -16.12 26.30 11.55
C ALA A 291 -17.58 26.62 11.21
N SER A 292 -18.36 26.94 12.24
CA SER A 292 -19.70 27.49 12.11
C SER A 292 -19.63 28.82 11.36
N LEU A 293 -20.41 28.94 10.28
CA LEU A 293 -20.92 30.23 9.80
C LEU A 293 -22.08 30.65 10.71
#